data_AF-A0A4P7W4E8-F1
#
_entry.id   AF-A0A4P7W4E8-F1
#
_cell.length_a   1.000
_cell.length_b   1.000
_cell.length_c   1.000
_cell.angle_alpha   90.00
_cell.angle_beta   90.00
_cell.angle_gamma   90.00
#
_symmetry.space_group_name_H-M   'P 1'
#
loop_
_entity.id
_entity.type
_entity.pdbx_description
1 polymer ?
#
loop_
_entity_poly.entity_id
_entity_poly.type
_entity_poly.pdbx_seq_one_letter_code
_entity_poly.pdbx_strand_id
1 'polypeptide(L)'
;MCGNRSDFRQFNLGVGLRYEHIKFEYLENGQKKEDQSKTYNNLFPSLSLSTMIKNVQLSMSYTHKTQRPSYADLDGTVDYINRFTLEGGNPYLKPENIHSVELMGAWRQFFGQITYTYKKDPIMNTTYPYADDAEVKLITMANFPKIQNLQAFVGAQFRVGVWQPKVNVGVMKQWLSIDYANGRKRLDNPIGLVQFQNAIHMPYDIWLNVDMQWMSGGNDDNTKQTSSSYLNAKLYKAFFNNQFSVTLEANDIFNKSNRDATLLNKDVTIHKFNTTNNRTFMLTLQYTFNSSRDRYRGQGAGANELNRF
;
A
#
# COMPACT_ATOMS: atom_id res chain seq x y z
N MET A 1 -26.43 -4.22 46.35
CA MET A 1 -27.50 -4.13 45.33
C MET A 1 -26.86 -4.11 43.97
N CYS A 2 -27.18 -5.09 43.14
CA CYS A 2 -26.72 -5.22 41.76
C CYS A 2 -27.31 -4.10 40.90
N GLY A 3 -26.44 -3.45 40.12
CA GLY A 3 -26.85 -2.65 38.97
C GLY A 3 -26.22 -3.26 37.72
N ASN A 4 -26.91 -4.22 37.11
CA ASN A 4 -26.58 -4.74 35.78
C ASN A 4 -26.57 -3.56 34.80
N ARG A 5 -25.38 -3.11 34.38
CA ARG A 5 -25.24 -2.30 33.17
C ARG A 5 -25.34 -3.26 31.99
N SER A 6 -26.48 -3.22 31.32
CA SER A 6 -26.74 -3.94 30.08
C SER A 6 -25.60 -3.71 29.09
N ASP A 7 -24.91 -4.78 28.71
CA ASP A 7 -23.97 -4.84 27.57
C ASP A 7 -24.73 -4.50 26.29
N PHE A 8 -24.88 -3.22 25.97
CA PHE A 8 -25.33 -2.81 24.66
C PHE A 8 -24.25 -3.18 23.65
N ARG A 9 -24.49 -4.25 22.87
CA ARG A 9 -23.74 -4.57 21.65
C ARG A 9 -23.79 -3.33 20.76
N GLN A 10 -22.70 -2.57 20.72
CA GLN A 10 -22.58 -1.44 19.82
C GLN A 10 -22.45 -2.01 18.41
N PHE A 11 -23.46 -1.73 17.59
CA PHE A 11 -23.53 -2.10 16.19
C PHE A 11 -23.49 -0.80 15.40
N ASN A 12 -22.43 -0.60 14.62
CA ASN A 12 -22.26 0.59 13.80
C ASN A 12 -22.33 0.19 12.33
N LEU A 13 -23.34 0.71 11.64
CA LEU A 13 -23.54 0.53 10.21
C LEU A 13 -23.25 1.87 9.51
N GLY A 14 -22.32 1.85 8.56
CA GLY A 14 -22.04 2.97 7.66
C GLY A 14 -22.43 2.60 6.23
N VAL A 15 -23.18 3.48 5.57
CA VAL A 15 -23.53 3.35 4.15
C VAL A 15 -23.13 4.65 3.47
N GLY A 16 -22.44 4.56 2.34
CA GLY A 16 -22.02 5.72 1.55
C GLY A 16 -22.20 5.47 0.07
N LEU A 17 -22.55 6.50 -0.68
CA LEU A 17 -22.73 6.45 -2.12
C LEU A 17 -22.08 7.68 -2.75
N ARG A 18 -21.21 7.47 -3.75
CA ARG A 18 -20.59 8.55 -4.51
C ARG A 18 -20.92 8.41 -5.99
N TYR A 19 -21.48 9.46 -6.58
CA TYR A 19 -21.65 9.58 -8.02
C TYR A 19 -20.54 10.46 -8.60
N GLU A 20 -20.02 10.10 -9.78
CA GLU A 20 -18.98 10.84 -10.46
C GLU A 20 -19.28 10.92 -11.96
N HIS A 21 -19.42 12.15 -12.46
CA HIS A 21 -19.52 12.45 -13.90
C HIS A 21 -18.19 13.03 -14.38
N ILE A 22 -17.63 12.44 -15.44
CA ILE A 22 -16.38 12.90 -16.03
C ILE A 22 -16.52 12.98 -17.52
N LYS A 23 -15.97 14.04 -18.08
CA LYS A 23 -15.75 14.21 -19.51
C LYS A 23 -14.25 14.39 -19.75
N PHE A 24 -13.68 13.49 -20.53
CA PHE A 24 -12.29 13.52 -20.99
C PHE A 24 -12.30 13.78 -22.49
N GLU A 25 -11.57 14.81 -22.93
CA GLU A 25 -11.43 15.15 -24.33
C GLU A 25 -9.98 14.95 -24.73
N TYR A 26 -9.74 14.09 -25.72
CA TYR A 26 -8.42 13.87 -26.29
C TYR A 26 -8.28 14.70 -27.55
N LEU A 27 -7.27 15.58 -27.58
CA LEU A 27 -6.97 16.43 -28.71
C LEU A 27 -5.67 15.97 -29.36
N GLU A 28 -5.71 15.63 -30.65
CA GLU A 28 -4.52 15.38 -31.46
C GLU A 28 -4.37 16.54 -32.46
N ASN A 29 -3.24 17.24 -32.43
CA ASN A 29 -2.99 18.43 -33.27
C ASN A 29 -4.12 19.50 -33.18
N GLY A 30 -4.70 19.67 -31.99
CA GLY A 30 -5.79 20.62 -31.76
C GLY A 30 -7.18 20.15 -32.23
N GLN A 31 -7.29 18.96 -32.82
CA GLN A 31 -8.58 18.36 -33.20
C GLN A 31 -9.00 17.29 -32.20
N LYS A 32 -10.26 17.34 -31.78
CA LYS A 32 -10.83 16.34 -30.87
C LYS A 32 -10.96 14.99 -31.57
N LYS A 33 -10.38 13.95 -30.97
CA LYS A 33 -10.56 12.57 -31.37
C LYS A 33 -11.70 11.97 -30.57
N GLU A 34 -12.85 11.77 -31.20
CA GLU A 34 -14.04 11.23 -30.53
C GLU A 34 -13.79 9.81 -29.98
N ASP A 35 -13.06 8.96 -30.71
CA ASP A 35 -12.80 7.57 -30.28
C ASP A 35 -11.95 7.45 -29.01
N GLN A 36 -11.19 8.49 -28.68
CA GLN A 36 -10.32 8.55 -27.49
C GLN A 36 -10.88 9.49 -26.42
N SER A 37 -11.82 10.36 -26.77
CA SER A 37 -12.58 11.20 -25.83
C SER A 37 -13.64 10.35 -25.13
N LYS A 38 -13.69 10.38 -23.80
CA LYS A 38 -14.53 9.46 -23.02
C LYS A 38 -15.37 10.22 -22.00
N THR A 39 -16.64 9.84 -21.89
CA THR A 39 -17.54 10.32 -20.84
C THR A 39 -17.88 9.17 -19.92
N TYR A 40 -17.76 9.37 -18.61
CA TYR A 40 -18.05 8.36 -17.60
C TYR A 40 -19.10 8.86 -16.61
N ASN A 41 -20.05 7.99 -16.29
CA ASN A 41 -21.05 8.19 -15.25
C ASN A 41 -20.94 7.00 -14.29
N ASN A 42 -20.21 7.17 -13.20
CA ASN A 42 -19.88 6.07 -12.30
C ASN A 42 -20.54 6.23 -10.93
N LEU A 43 -20.91 5.11 -10.33
CA LEU A 43 -21.49 5.03 -9.01
C LEU A 43 -20.65 4.11 -8.10
N PHE A 44 -20.27 4.64 -6.94
CA PHE A 44 -19.35 4.01 -6.00
C PHE A 44 -20.03 3.84 -4.65
N PRO A 45 -20.73 2.72 -4.42
CA PRO A 45 -21.24 2.38 -3.11
C PRO A 45 -20.12 1.94 -2.17
N SER A 46 -20.35 2.19 -0.88
CA SER A 46 -19.53 1.71 0.22
C SER A 46 -20.42 1.31 1.39
N LEU A 47 -20.05 0.22 2.05
CA LEU A 47 -20.75 -0.33 3.21
C LEU A 47 -19.70 -0.66 4.26
N SER A 48 -19.93 -0.29 5.50
CA SER A 48 -19.12 -0.71 6.63
C SER A 48 -20.03 -1.16 7.76
N LEU A 49 -19.63 -2.23 8.41
CA LEU A 49 -20.28 -2.77 9.58
C LEU A 49 -19.21 -3.03 10.63
N SER A 50 -19.41 -2.56 11.85
CA SER A 50 -18.56 -2.94 12.97
C SER A 50 -19.39 -3.24 14.20
N THR A 51 -18.92 -4.21 14.98
CA THR A 51 -19.56 -4.58 16.23
C THR A 51 -18.56 -5.10 17.25
N MET A 52 -18.93 -5.04 18.51
CA MET A 52 -18.20 -5.66 19.60
C MET A 52 -19.02 -6.85 20.13
N ILE A 53 -18.48 -8.06 19.98
CA ILE A 53 -19.07 -9.28 20.54
C ILE A 53 -18.23 -9.71 21.74
N LYS A 54 -18.78 -9.52 22.94
CA LYS A 54 -18.04 -9.66 24.21
C LYS A 54 -16.82 -8.73 24.20
N ASN A 55 -15.60 -9.28 24.08
CA ASN A 55 -14.34 -8.55 24.06
C ASN A 55 -13.65 -8.57 22.68
N VAL A 56 -14.33 -9.06 21.65
CA VAL A 56 -13.80 -9.14 20.29
C VAL A 56 -14.41 -8.04 19.46
N GLN A 57 -13.57 -7.16 18.92
CA GLN A 57 -13.98 -6.15 17.94
C GLN A 57 -13.95 -6.80 16.56
N LEU A 58 -15.04 -6.70 15.81
CA LEU A 58 -15.16 -7.21 14.45
C LEU A 58 -15.61 -6.09 13.54
N SER A 59 -15.04 -6.02 12.35
CA SER A 59 -15.52 -5.16 11.28
C SER A 59 -15.53 -5.86 9.94
N MET A 60 -16.48 -5.50 9.10
CA MET A 60 -16.56 -5.85 7.71
C MET A 60 -16.74 -4.57 6.91
N SER A 61 -16.06 -4.43 5.78
CA SER A 61 -16.36 -3.36 4.84
C SER A 61 -16.36 -3.85 3.40
N TYR A 62 -17.16 -3.18 2.58
CA TYR A 62 -17.19 -3.32 1.13
C TYR A 62 -17.00 -1.95 0.51
N THR A 63 -16.13 -1.86 -0.49
CA THR A 63 -15.94 -0.64 -1.27
C THR A 63 -15.88 -0.95 -2.76
N HIS A 64 -16.53 -0.10 -3.56
CA HIS A 64 -16.35 -0.04 -5.00
C HIS A 64 -15.55 1.22 -5.35
N LYS A 65 -14.44 1.06 -6.06
CA LYS A 65 -13.56 2.15 -6.50
C LYS A 65 -13.24 2.00 -7.98
N THR A 66 -12.77 3.08 -8.60
CA THR A 66 -12.17 3.03 -9.92
C THR A 66 -10.74 3.55 -9.86
N GLN A 67 -9.85 2.95 -10.65
CA GLN A 67 -8.51 3.47 -10.90
C GLN A 67 -8.44 3.88 -12.37
N ARG A 68 -8.18 5.17 -12.62
CA ARG A 68 -8.05 5.69 -13.97
C ARG A 68 -6.62 5.49 -14.47
N PRO A 69 -6.45 5.28 -15.79
CA PRO A 69 -5.13 5.37 -16.41
C PRO A 69 -4.51 6.73 -16.09
N SER A 70 -3.21 6.75 -15.81
CA SER A 70 -2.46 7.99 -15.71
C SER A 70 -2.31 8.64 -17.09
N TYR A 71 -1.93 9.93 -17.15
CA TYR A 71 -1.62 10.56 -18.44
C TYR A 71 -0.47 9.86 -19.16
N ALA A 72 0.53 9.34 -18.43
CA ALA A 72 1.62 8.57 -19.01
C ALA A 72 1.13 7.25 -19.62
N ASP A 73 0.15 6.58 -18.97
CA ASP A 73 -0.43 5.34 -19.51
C ASP A 73 -1.23 5.60 -20.80
N LEU A 74 -1.72 6.83 -21.00
CA LEU A 74 -2.49 7.25 -22.17
C LEU A 74 -1.64 7.94 -23.24
N ASP A 75 -0.39 8.27 -22.94
CA ASP A 75 0.50 8.98 -23.86
C ASP A 75 0.86 8.07 -25.04
N GLY A 76 0.42 8.45 -26.24
CA GLY A 76 0.69 7.69 -27.45
C GLY A 76 2.10 7.89 -28.01
N THR A 77 2.94 8.68 -27.35
CA THR A 77 4.35 8.86 -27.74
C THR A 77 5.07 7.52 -27.67
N VAL A 78 5.78 7.18 -28.74
CA VAL A 78 6.51 5.91 -28.85
C VAL A 78 8.01 6.19 -28.72
N ASP A 79 8.60 5.61 -27.69
CA ASP A 79 10.03 5.68 -27.42
C ASP A 79 10.75 4.44 -27.92
N TYR A 80 11.94 4.64 -28.48
CA TYR A 80 12.80 3.57 -28.95
C TYR A 80 13.65 3.01 -27.80
N ILE A 81 13.55 1.70 -27.56
CA ILE A 81 14.44 0.99 -26.63
C ILE A 81 15.59 0.34 -27.40
N ASN A 82 15.28 -0.50 -28.38
CA ASN A 82 16.26 -1.17 -29.25
C ASN A 82 15.60 -1.64 -30.56
N ARG A 83 16.39 -2.23 -31.46
CA ARG A 83 15.96 -2.65 -32.81
C ARG A 83 14.76 -3.60 -32.87
N PHE A 84 14.40 -4.25 -31.76
CA PHE A 84 13.29 -5.20 -31.67
C PHE A 84 12.17 -4.72 -30.73
N THR A 85 12.39 -3.64 -29.97
CA THR A 85 11.43 -3.21 -28.95
C THR A 85 11.28 -1.70 -28.89
N LEU A 86 10.02 -1.27 -28.88
CA LEU A 86 9.58 0.09 -28.62
C LEU A 86 8.75 0.10 -27.32
N GLU A 87 8.58 1.26 -26.71
CA GLU A 87 7.70 1.46 -25.55
C GLU A 87 6.77 2.64 -25.79
N GLY A 88 5.54 2.56 -25.31
CA GLY A 88 4.58 3.64 -25.38
C GLY A 88 3.35 3.36 -24.55
N GLY A 89 2.55 4.40 -24.31
CA GLY A 89 1.25 4.26 -23.68
C GLY A 89 0.16 3.81 -24.66
N ASN A 90 -1.05 3.73 -24.14
CA ASN A 90 -2.23 3.29 -24.86
C ASN A 90 -3.42 4.23 -24.60
N PRO A 91 -3.73 5.14 -25.53
CA PRO A 91 -4.87 6.07 -25.40
C PRO A 91 -6.23 5.37 -25.22
N TYR A 92 -6.33 4.09 -25.59
CA TYR A 92 -7.57 3.32 -25.53
C TYR A 92 -7.87 2.72 -24.16
N LEU A 93 -6.96 2.84 -23.18
CA LEU A 93 -7.15 2.29 -21.84
C LEU A 93 -8.45 2.76 -21.19
N LYS A 94 -9.10 1.80 -20.52
CA LYS A 94 -10.31 2.02 -19.72
C LYS A 94 -9.93 2.07 -18.23
N PRO A 95 -10.70 2.79 -17.41
CA PRO A 95 -10.57 2.71 -15.96
C PRO A 95 -10.79 1.30 -15.45
N GLU A 96 -9.95 0.89 -14.51
CA GLU A 96 -10.11 -0.33 -13.74
C GLU A 96 -11.25 -0.16 -12.74
N ASN A 97 -12.07 -1.20 -12.54
CA ASN A 97 -13.10 -1.24 -11.49
C ASN A 97 -12.67 -2.21 -10.40
N ILE A 98 -12.64 -1.72 -9.16
CA ILE A 98 -12.06 -2.40 -8.01
C ILE A 98 -13.14 -2.59 -6.95
N HIS A 99 -13.44 -3.84 -6.65
CA HIS A 99 -14.30 -4.23 -5.54
C HIS A 99 -13.44 -4.84 -4.44
N SER A 100 -13.50 -4.28 -3.24
CA SER A 100 -12.78 -4.81 -2.08
C SER A 100 -13.75 -5.14 -0.97
N VAL A 101 -13.63 -6.36 -0.45
CA VAL A 101 -14.27 -6.82 0.78
C VAL A 101 -13.18 -7.03 1.81
N GLU A 102 -13.34 -6.41 2.97
CA GLU A 102 -12.37 -6.48 4.06
C GLU A 102 -13.05 -6.95 5.34
N LEU A 103 -12.40 -7.88 6.03
CA LEU A 103 -12.79 -8.43 7.31
C LEU A 103 -11.66 -8.15 8.30
N MET A 104 -11.96 -7.54 9.44
CA MET A 104 -11.00 -7.36 10.51
C MET A 104 -11.56 -7.88 11.83
N GLY A 105 -10.67 -8.39 12.66
CA GLY A 105 -10.96 -8.78 14.03
C GLY A 105 -9.82 -8.40 14.95
N ALA A 106 -10.15 -7.92 16.14
CA ALA A 106 -9.16 -7.65 17.18
C ALA A 106 -9.65 -8.15 18.54
N TRP A 107 -8.75 -8.80 19.27
CA TRP A 107 -9.00 -9.30 20.61
C TRP A 107 -7.75 -9.17 21.47
N ARG A 108 -7.84 -8.35 22.51
CA ARG A 108 -6.72 -8.06 23.42
C ARG A 108 -5.49 -7.56 22.63
N GLN A 109 -4.44 -8.38 22.61
CA GLN A 109 -3.17 -8.12 21.94
C GLN A 109 -3.10 -8.65 20.52
N PHE A 110 -4.12 -9.37 20.06
CA PHE A 110 -4.16 -10.01 18.74
C PHE A 110 -5.05 -9.23 17.78
N PHE A 111 -4.69 -9.24 16.51
CA PHE A 111 -5.53 -8.78 15.43
C PHE A 111 -5.40 -9.70 14.21
N GLY A 112 -6.42 -9.69 13.36
CA GLY A 112 -6.44 -10.37 12.08
C GLY A 112 -7.20 -9.54 11.05
N GLN A 113 -6.77 -9.63 9.80
CA GLN A 113 -7.38 -8.95 8.67
C GLN A 113 -7.36 -9.90 7.47
N ILE A 114 -8.48 -9.98 6.76
CA ILE A 114 -8.57 -10.64 5.47
C ILE A 114 -9.20 -9.65 4.49
N THR A 115 -8.50 -9.39 3.39
CA THR A 115 -8.96 -8.51 2.32
C THR A 115 -9.02 -9.31 1.03
N TYR A 116 -10.19 -9.34 0.41
CA TYR A 116 -10.37 -9.87 -0.93
C TYR A 116 -10.68 -8.73 -1.90
N THR A 117 -9.92 -8.65 -2.98
CA THR A 117 -10.07 -7.63 -4.01
C THR A 117 -10.30 -8.28 -5.36
N TYR A 118 -11.38 -7.87 -6.03
CA TYR A 118 -11.68 -8.21 -7.42
C TYR A 118 -11.49 -6.97 -8.28
N LYS A 119 -10.57 -7.04 -9.24
CA LYS A 119 -10.30 -5.99 -10.21
C LYS A 119 -10.80 -6.43 -11.58
N LYS A 120 -11.65 -5.62 -12.20
CA LYS A 120 -12.11 -5.76 -13.58
C LYS A 120 -11.38 -4.76 -14.45
N ASP A 121 -10.98 -5.19 -15.65
CA ASP A 121 -10.22 -4.37 -16.58
C ASP A 121 -8.90 -3.83 -15.99
N PRO A 122 -8.12 -4.58 -15.17
CA PRO A 122 -6.86 -4.07 -14.63
C PRO A 122 -5.88 -3.67 -15.73
N ILE A 123 -5.21 -2.54 -15.52
CA ILE A 123 -4.21 -2.00 -16.45
C ILE A 123 -2.87 -2.64 -16.11
N MET A 124 -2.34 -3.48 -17.01
CA MET A 124 -1.05 -4.14 -16.81
C MET A 124 -0.22 -4.09 -18.10
N ASN A 125 1.10 -4.26 -17.95
CA ASN A 125 2.01 -4.35 -19.09
C ASN A 125 1.67 -5.54 -20.01
N THR A 126 1.85 -5.33 -21.29
CA THR A 126 1.73 -6.34 -22.34
C THR A 126 2.61 -5.95 -23.53
N THR A 127 2.60 -6.78 -24.56
CA THR A 127 3.32 -6.53 -25.81
C THR A 127 2.41 -6.77 -27.01
N TYR A 128 2.53 -5.93 -28.02
CA TYR A 128 1.90 -6.11 -29.33
C TYR A 128 2.95 -6.02 -30.45
N PRO A 129 2.73 -6.65 -31.62
CA PRO A 129 3.51 -6.32 -32.81
C PRO A 129 3.32 -4.84 -33.14
N TYR A 130 4.40 -4.17 -33.55
CA TYR A 130 4.36 -2.77 -33.93
C TYR A 130 4.13 -2.65 -35.45
N ALA A 131 3.00 -2.06 -35.84
CA ALA A 131 2.56 -2.00 -37.23
C ALA A 131 2.49 -3.40 -37.89
N ASP A 132 2.73 -3.48 -39.21
CA ASP A 132 2.73 -4.73 -39.97
C ASP A 132 4.03 -5.55 -39.78
N ASP A 133 5.00 -5.02 -39.04
CA ASP A 133 6.25 -5.72 -38.73
C ASP A 133 6.09 -6.61 -37.49
N ALA A 134 6.00 -7.91 -37.74
CA ALA A 134 5.87 -8.89 -36.67
C ALA A 134 7.15 -9.03 -35.82
N GLU A 135 8.32 -8.58 -36.28
CA GLU A 135 9.59 -8.71 -35.57
C GLU A 135 9.77 -7.62 -34.50
N VAL A 136 9.22 -6.42 -34.71
CA VAL A 136 9.28 -5.32 -33.73
C VAL A 136 8.10 -5.40 -32.76
N LYS A 137 8.38 -5.36 -31.46
CA LYS A 137 7.35 -5.38 -30.40
C LYS A 137 7.21 -4.03 -29.72
N LEU A 138 5.98 -3.56 -29.58
CA LEU A 138 5.62 -2.45 -28.71
C LEU A 138 5.30 -2.98 -27.30
N ILE A 139 6.07 -2.55 -26.31
CA ILE A 139 5.77 -2.69 -24.89
C ILE A 139 4.79 -1.58 -24.53
N THR A 140 3.63 -1.95 -24.00
CA THR A 140 2.55 -1.01 -23.68
C THR A 140 1.69 -1.55 -22.56
N MET A 141 0.77 -0.75 -22.06
CA MET A 141 -0.27 -1.20 -21.14
C MET A 141 -1.55 -1.62 -21.89
N ALA A 142 -2.29 -2.56 -21.30
CA ALA A 142 -3.62 -2.95 -21.75
C ALA A 142 -4.53 -3.31 -20.56
N ASN A 143 -5.84 -3.23 -20.77
CA ASN A 143 -6.82 -3.76 -19.84
C ASN A 143 -6.90 -5.29 -19.97
N PHE A 144 -6.58 -6.01 -18.90
CA PHE A 144 -6.77 -7.47 -18.83
C PHE A 144 -8.17 -7.80 -18.32
N PRO A 145 -8.71 -9.01 -18.53
CA PRO A 145 -10.10 -9.30 -18.18
C PRO A 145 -10.42 -9.14 -16.69
N LYS A 146 -9.56 -9.69 -15.82
CA LYS A 146 -9.69 -9.62 -14.35
C LYS A 146 -8.42 -10.07 -13.64
N ILE A 147 -8.25 -9.58 -12.41
CA ILE A 147 -7.37 -10.18 -11.41
C ILE A 147 -8.10 -10.23 -10.06
N GLN A 148 -7.87 -11.31 -9.31
CA GLN A 148 -8.37 -11.48 -7.95
C GLN A 148 -7.19 -11.53 -7.00
N ASN A 149 -7.30 -10.87 -5.87
CA ASN A 149 -6.28 -10.82 -4.84
C ASN A 149 -6.89 -11.17 -3.49
N LEU A 150 -6.19 -11.98 -2.71
CA LEU A 150 -6.48 -12.26 -1.31
C LEU A 150 -5.25 -11.88 -0.50
N GLN A 151 -5.45 -11.06 0.53
CA GLN A 151 -4.45 -10.74 1.51
C GLN A 151 -4.99 -11.15 2.87
N ALA A 152 -4.19 -11.88 3.64
CA ALA A 152 -4.55 -12.26 5.00
C ALA A 152 -3.36 -11.98 5.91
N PHE A 153 -3.60 -11.24 6.99
CA PHE A 153 -2.61 -10.88 7.99
C PHE A 153 -3.14 -11.21 9.37
N VAL A 154 -2.26 -11.72 10.22
CA VAL A 154 -2.49 -11.86 11.66
C VAL A 154 -1.30 -11.28 12.38
N GLY A 155 -1.54 -10.68 13.54
CA GLY A 155 -0.45 -10.15 14.32
C GLY A 155 -0.81 -10.01 15.78
N ALA A 156 0.23 -9.76 16.57
CA ALA A 156 0.09 -9.53 17.99
C ALA A 156 1.16 -8.57 18.53
N GLN A 157 0.80 -7.82 19.56
CA GLN A 157 1.71 -6.92 20.27
C GLN A 157 1.73 -7.25 21.77
N PHE A 158 2.87 -7.70 22.27
CA PHE A 158 3.04 -8.10 23.66
C PHE A 158 3.83 -7.07 24.45
N ARG A 159 3.74 -7.15 25.78
CA ARG A 159 4.61 -6.43 26.71
C ARG A 159 5.06 -7.39 27.80
N VAL A 160 6.33 -7.75 27.78
CA VAL A 160 6.97 -8.67 28.74
C VAL A 160 8.07 -7.90 29.45
N GLY A 161 7.73 -7.28 30.59
CA GLY A 161 8.64 -6.42 31.34
C GLY A 161 9.13 -5.24 30.49
N VAL A 162 10.43 -5.23 30.19
CA VAL A 162 11.10 -4.21 29.38
C VAL A 162 10.97 -4.43 27.87
N TRP A 163 10.52 -5.61 27.44
CA TRP A 163 10.47 -6.00 26.03
C TRP A 163 9.05 -5.89 25.47
N GLN A 164 8.92 -5.24 24.32
CA GLN A 164 7.66 -4.99 23.64
C GLN A 164 7.74 -5.51 22.19
N PRO A 165 7.59 -6.83 21.98
CA PRO A 165 7.59 -7.40 20.64
C PRO A 165 6.24 -7.23 19.96
N LYS A 166 6.29 -6.95 18.67
CA LYS A 166 5.16 -6.98 17.75
C LYS A 166 5.48 -7.89 16.57
N VAL A 167 4.66 -8.91 16.36
CA VAL A 167 4.80 -9.88 15.27
C VAL A 167 3.61 -9.73 14.34
N ASN A 168 3.87 -9.60 13.04
CA ASN A 168 2.83 -9.75 12.02
C ASN A 168 3.26 -10.83 11.03
N VAL A 169 2.33 -11.72 10.68
CA VAL A 169 2.52 -12.73 9.64
C VAL A 169 1.37 -12.61 8.67
N GLY A 170 1.67 -12.71 7.38
CA GLY A 170 0.61 -12.72 6.39
C GLY A 170 1.00 -13.38 5.09
N VAL A 171 0.00 -13.46 4.23
CA VAL A 171 0.11 -14.00 2.89
C VAL A 171 -0.68 -13.12 1.94
N MET A 172 -0.08 -12.88 0.78
CA MET A 172 -0.72 -12.23 -0.36
C MET A 172 -0.75 -13.24 -1.50
N LYS A 173 -1.93 -13.50 -2.05
CA LYS A 173 -2.10 -14.42 -3.17
C LYS A 173 -2.98 -13.77 -4.21
N GLN A 174 -2.57 -13.88 -5.45
CA GLN A 174 -3.40 -13.50 -6.58
C GLN A 174 -3.86 -14.72 -7.38
N TRP A 175 -4.89 -14.52 -8.20
CA TRP A 175 -5.27 -15.42 -9.27
C TRP A 175 -5.29 -14.66 -10.58
N LEU A 176 -4.21 -14.80 -11.33
CA LEU A 176 -4.03 -14.21 -12.65
C LEU A 176 -3.61 -15.28 -13.65
N SER A 177 -4.12 -15.18 -14.86
CA SER A 177 -3.60 -15.92 -16.01
C SER A 177 -3.51 -14.99 -17.20
N ILE A 178 -2.32 -14.94 -17.80
CA ILE A 178 -2.00 -14.08 -18.93
C ILE A 178 -1.65 -14.93 -20.14
N ASP A 179 -1.72 -14.32 -21.32
CA ASP A 179 -1.12 -14.89 -22.52
C ASP A 179 0.40 -14.75 -22.41
N TYR A 180 1.12 -15.82 -22.74
CA TYR A 180 2.56 -15.89 -22.63
C TYR A 180 3.09 -16.85 -23.68
N ALA A 181 3.92 -16.34 -24.59
CA ALA A 181 4.31 -16.99 -25.83
C ALA A 181 3.08 -17.55 -26.57
N ASN A 182 3.09 -18.83 -26.93
CA ASN A 182 2.01 -19.52 -27.64
C ASN A 182 0.95 -20.13 -26.71
N GLY A 183 0.91 -19.74 -25.43
CA GLY A 183 0.03 -20.34 -24.43
C GLY A 183 -0.41 -19.39 -23.33
N ARG A 184 -0.83 -19.99 -22.21
CA ARG A 184 -1.31 -19.28 -21.02
C ARG A 184 -0.37 -19.56 -19.85
N LYS A 185 0.01 -18.52 -19.11
CA LYS A 185 0.81 -18.64 -17.90
C LYS A 185 0.00 -18.22 -16.68
N ARG A 186 -0.04 -19.10 -15.68
CA ARG A 186 -0.60 -18.81 -14.36
C ARG A 186 0.43 -18.07 -13.51
N LEU A 187 -0.01 -16.99 -12.88
CA LEU A 187 0.79 -16.16 -11.99
C LEU A 187 0.04 -16.07 -10.67
N ASP A 188 0.14 -17.13 -9.86
CA ASP A 188 -0.63 -17.30 -8.63
C ASP A 188 0.21 -17.83 -7.46
N ASN A 189 1.55 -17.74 -7.57
CA ASN A 189 2.46 -18.08 -6.48
C ASN A 189 2.31 -17.04 -5.36
N PRO A 190 1.96 -17.44 -4.13
CA PRO A 190 1.74 -16.52 -3.02
C PRO A 190 3.04 -15.90 -2.53
N ILE A 191 2.94 -14.70 -1.95
CA ILE A 191 3.99 -14.00 -1.23
C ILE A 191 3.67 -14.07 0.27
N GLY A 192 4.53 -14.73 1.04
CA GLY A 192 4.49 -14.69 2.50
C GLY A 192 5.20 -13.45 3.03
N LEU A 193 4.71 -12.89 4.13
CA LEU A 193 5.29 -11.78 4.86
C LEU A 193 5.44 -12.17 6.33
N VAL A 194 6.62 -11.94 6.89
CA VAL A 194 6.85 -11.96 8.33
C VAL A 194 7.48 -10.62 8.71
N GLN A 195 6.88 -9.95 9.68
CA GLN A 195 7.39 -8.73 10.29
C GLN A 195 7.55 -8.95 11.78
N PHE A 196 8.69 -8.52 12.30
CA PHE A 196 8.99 -8.61 13.70
C PHE A 196 9.62 -7.30 14.14
N GLN A 197 8.87 -6.53 14.92
CA GLN A 197 9.29 -5.25 15.47
C GLN A 197 9.50 -5.42 16.96
N ASN A 198 10.61 -4.92 17.47
CA ASN A 198 10.95 -5.05 18.89
C ASN A 198 11.29 -3.69 19.43
N ALA A 199 10.76 -3.37 20.61
CA ALA A 199 11.27 -2.28 21.43
C ALA A 199 11.69 -2.85 22.79
N ILE A 200 12.92 -2.54 23.22
CA ILE A 200 13.48 -2.96 24.51
C ILE A 200 13.88 -1.71 25.28
N HIS A 201 13.27 -1.53 26.45
CA HIS A 201 13.60 -0.45 27.37
C HIS A 201 14.77 -0.86 28.26
N MET A 202 15.95 -0.34 27.98
CA MET A 202 17.18 -0.65 28.70
C MET A 202 17.40 0.32 29.87
N PRO A 203 18.30 -0.02 30.82
CA PRO A 203 18.71 0.90 31.87
C PRO A 203 19.15 2.26 31.32
N TYR A 204 19.05 3.29 32.17
CA TYR A 204 19.31 4.68 31.79
C TYR A 204 18.36 5.22 30.70
N ASP A 205 17.14 4.69 30.60
CA ASP A 205 16.12 5.17 29.66
C ASP A 205 16.57 5.14 28.19
N ILE A 206 17.28 4.08 27.83
CA ILE A 206 17.72 3.83 26.45
C ILE A 206 16.72 2.89 25.79
N TRP A 207 16.32 3.20 24.57
CA TRP A 207 15.45 2.36 23.77
C TRP A 207 16.24 1.69 22.66
N LEU A 208 16.26 0.35 22.65
CA LEU A 208 16.74 -0.43 21.52
C LEU A 208 15.54 -0.92 20.72
N ASN A 209 15.51 -0.60 19.43
CA ASN A 209 14.55 -1.18 18.49
C ASN A 209 15.28 -2.09 17.51
N VAL A 210 14.70 -3.26 17.24
CA VAL A 210 15.19 -4.19 16.23
C VAL A 210 14.00 -4.61 15.37
N ASP A 211 14.02 -4.15 14.12
CA ASP A 211 12.96 -4.37 13.16
C ASP A 211 13.44 -5.31 12.06
N MET A 212 12.72 -6.40 11.89
CA MET A 212 12.98 -7.40 10.86
C MET A 212 11.76 -7.55 9.98
N GLN A 213 12.02 -7.74 8.69
CA GLN A 213 11.01 -8.17 7.74
C GLN A 213 11.60 -9.21 6.82
N TRP A 214 10.80 -10.21 6.50
CA TRP A 214 11.08 -11.15 5.43
C TRP A 214 9.86 -11.27 4.53
N MET A 215 10.10 -11.27 3.22
CA MET A 215 9.11 -11.54 2.19
C MET A 215 9.59 -12.68 1.31
N SER A 216 8.71 -13.66 1.05
CA SER A 216 9.03 -14.73 0.13
C SER A 216 9.05 -14.23 -1.33
N GLY A 217 9.67 -15.03 -2.21
CA GLY A 217 9.41 -14.88 -3.64
C GLY A 217 7.97 -15.25 -3.96
N GLY A 218 7.42 -14.70 -5.04
CA GLY A 218 6.04 -14.94 -5.45
C GLY A 218 5.63 -14.12 -6.67
N ASN A 219 4.33 -14.05 -6.92
CA ASN A 219 3.75 -13.28 -8.02
C ASN A 219 2.95 -12.08 -7.52
N ASP A 220 3.12 -10.97 -8.22
CA ASP A 220 2.36 -9.73 -8.03
C ASP A 220 2.14 -9.11 -9.42
N ASP A 221 0.88 -8.93 -9.80
CA ASP A 221 0.43 -8.65 -11.16
C ASP A 221 1.11 -9.58 -12.18
N ASN A 222 1.60 -9.04 -13.31
CA ASN A 222 2.35 -9.81 -14.31
C ASN A 222 3.85 -9.94 -13.99
N THR A 223 4.24 -9.80 -12.72
CA THR A 223 5.63 -9.87 -12.27
C THR A 223 5.89 -11.09 -11.38
N LYS A 224 7.06 -11.71 -11.54
CA LYS A 224 7.62 -12.67 -10.58
C LYS A 224 8.74 -11.99 -9.80
N GLN A 225 8.65 -12.00 -8.48
CA GLN A 225 9.61 -11.32 -7.60
C GLN A 225 10.41 -12.34 -6.78
N THR A 226 11.69 -12.06 -6.50
CA THR A 226 12.54 -12.88 -5.61
C THR A 226 12.22 -12.62 -4.14
N SER A 227 12.79 -13.41 -3.21
CA SER A 227 12.64 -13.13 -1.77
C SER A 227 13.53 -11.98 -1.34
N SER A 228 13.11 -11.20 -0.35
CA SER A 228 13.92 -10.16 0.27
C SER A 228 13.73 -10.14 1.79
N SER A 229 14.68 -9.53 2.49
CA SER A 229 14.58 -9.32 3.93
C SER A 229 15.42 -8.14 4.37
N TYR A 230 15.02 -7.44 5.42
CA TYR A 230 15.87 -6.48 6.08
C TYR A 230 15.92 -6.73 7.58
N LEU A 231 17.02 -6.28 8.18
CA LEU A 231 17.16 -6.11 9.62
C LEU A 231 17.69 -4.70 9.85
N ASN A 232 16.93 -3.93 10.62
CA ASN A 232 17.28 -2.60 11.06
C ASN A 232 17.40 -2.57 12.58
N ALA A 233 18.36 -1.83 13.10
CA ALA A 233 18.54 -1.62 14.53
C ALA A 233 18.63 -0.12 14.83
N LYS A 234 17.96 0.31 15.91
CA LYS A 234 17.93 1.70 16.35
C LYS A 234 18.16 1.79 17.84
N LEU A 235 19.15 2.57 18.26
CA LEU A 235 19.35 2.96 19.65
C LEU A 235 18.91 4.41 19.82
N TYR A 236 18.06 4.68 20.80
CA TYR A 236 17.55 6.01 21.11
C TYR A 236 17.75 6.34 22.58
N LYS A 237 18.24 7.54 22.87
CA LYS A 237 18.30 8.07 24.23
C LYS A 237 17.88 9.54 24.22
N ALA A 238 16.97 9.87 25.13
CA ALA A 238 16.62 11.25 25.42
C ALA A 238 17.35 11.76 26.67
N PHE A 239 17.56 13.07 26.69
CA PHE A 239 18.18 13.83 27.77
C PHE A 239 17.31 15.06 28.07
N PHE A 240 17.41 15.57 29.30
CA PHE A 240 16.79 16.84 29.72
C PHE A 240 15.28 16.91 29.40
N ASN A 241 14.51 15.87 29.75
CA ASN A 241 13.07 15.77 29.47
C ASN A 241 12.74 15.93 27.97
N ASN A 242 13.43 15.17 27.12
CA ASN A 242 13.30 15.17 25.65
C ASN A 242 13.72 16.49 24.95
N GLN A 243 14.42 17.41 25.62
CA GLN A 243 14.98 18.58 24.94
C GLN A 243 16.11 18.21 23.99
N PHE A 244 16.90 17.20 24.34
CA PHE A 244 17.95 16.67 23.48
C PHE A 244 17.79 15.16 23.32
N SER A 245 17.96 14.65 22.12
CA SER A 245 17.99 13.21 21.88
C SER A 245 19.11 12.84 20.91
N VAL A 246 19.63 11.63 21.14
CA VAL A 246 20.64 11.00 20.30
C VAL A 246 20.05 9.71 19.78
N THR A 247 20.13 9.52 18.47
CA THR A 247 19.70 8.29 17.81
C THR A 247 20.84 7.73 16.97
N LEU A 248 21.12 6.44 17.14
CA LEU A 248 22.01 5.67 16.28
C LEU A 248 21.17 4.64 15.53
N GLU A 249 21.22 4.64 14.21
CA GLU A 249 20.48 3.72 13.35
C GLU A 249 21.42 2.97 12.42
N ALA A 250 21.18 1.68 12.25
CA ALA A 250 21.81 0.81 11.28
C ALA A 250 20.70 0.14 10.47
N ASN A 251 20.60 0.47 9.19
CA ASN A 251 19.59 -0.04 8.27
C ASN A 251 20.17 -1.11 7.36
N ASP A 252 19.34 -2.08 6.99
CA ASP A 252 19.64 -3.22 6.12
C ASP A 252 21.01 -3.86 6.44
N ILE A 253 21.21 -4.22 7.71
CA ILE A 253 22.51 -4.66 8.25
C ILE A 253 23.13 -5.79 7.42
N PHE A 254 22.31 -6.68 6.86
CA PHE A 254 22.73 -7.82 6.04
C PHE A 254 22.73 -7.57 4.53
N ASN A 255 22.34 -6.38 4.07
CA ASN A 255 22.26 -6.02 2.65
C ASN A 255 21.38 -6.99 1.82
N LYS A 256 20.16 -7.26 2.30
CA LYS A 256 19.22 -8.23 1.69
C LYS A 256 17.86 -7.64 1.34
N SER A 257 17.70 -6.33 1.47
CA SER A 257 16.42 -5.65 1.23
C SER A 257 16.04 -5.58 -0.25
N ASN A 258 17.02 -5.67 -1.15
CA ASN A 258 16.79 -5.62 -2.59
C ASN A 258 15.99 -6.83 -3.09
N ARG A 259 15.14 -6.59 -4.08
CA ARG A 259 14.24 -7.58 -4.67
C ARG A 259 14.31 -7.47 -6.19
N ASP A 260 14.68 -8.57 -6.82
CA ASP A 260 14.69 -8.68 -8.27
C ASP A 260 13.30 -9.04 -8.76
N ALA A 261 12.99 -8.57 -9.96
CA ALA A 261 11.69 -8.76 -10.59
C ALA A 261 11.86 -9.24 -12.02
N THR A 262 10.99 -10.14 -12.45
CA THR A 262 10.86 -10.55 -13.85
C THR A 262 9.45 -10.23 -14.31
N LEU A 263 9.31 -9.26 -15.20
CA LEU A 263 8.05 -8.93 -15.84
C LEU A 263 7.77 -9.92 -16.97
N LEU A 264 6.57 -10.46 -16.99
CA LEU A 264 6.13 -11.47 -17.95
C LEU A 264 5.03 -10.86 -18.83
N ASN A 265 5.35 -10.61 -20.10
CA ASN A 265 4.38 -10.21 -21.11
C ASN A 265 4.17 -11.33 -22.13
N LYS A 266 3.30 -11.09 -23.13
CA LYS A 266 3.00 -12.08 -24.17
C LYS A 266 4.26 -12.52 -24.93
N ASP A 267 5.00 -11.56 -25.50
CA ASP A 267 6.14 -11.87 -26.38
C ASP A 267 7.49 -11.49 -25.78
N VAL A 268 7.52 -10.58 -24.80
CA VAL A 268 8.76 -10.08 -24.17
C VAL A 268 8.78 -10.42 -22.68
N THR A 269 9.91 -10.96 -22.21
CA THR A 269 10.19 -11.13 -20.77
C THR A 269 11.29 -10.14 -20.37
N ILE A 270 11.04 -9.33 -19.34
CA ILE A 270 11.98 -8.31 -18.88
C ILE A 270 12.52 -8.72 -17.51
N HIS A 271 13.84 -8.86 -17.41
CA HIS A 271 14.52 -9.10 -16.13
C HIS A 271 15.01 -7.77 -15.56
N LYS A 272 14.53 -7.41 -14.38
CA LYS A 272 14.85 -6.17 -13.68
C LYS A 272 15.60 -6.50 -12.39
N PHE A 273 16.86 -6.11 -12.35
CA PHE A 273 17.72 -6.18 -11.17
C PHE A 273 17.86 -4.77 -10.63
N ASN A 274 17.38 -4.53 -9.40
CA ASN A 274 17.45 -3.22 -8.79
C ASN A 274 18.32 -3.28 -7.54
N THR A 275 19.42 -2.53 -7.54
CA THR A 275 20.31 -2.43 -6.39
C THR A 275 20.15 -1.05 -5.78
N THR A 276 19.32 -0.96 -4.73
CA THR A 276 19.24 0.24 -3.91
C THR A 276 20.23 0.11 -2.75
N ASN A 277 20.97 1.16 -2.44
CA ASN A 277 21.88 1.16 -1.30
C ASN A 277 21.12 1.48 0.00
N ASN A 278 20.47 0.46 0.57
CA ASN A 278 19.71 0.59 1.82
C ASN A 278 20.56 0.39 3.08
N ARG A 279 21.79 -0.13 2.92
CA ARG A 279 22.69 -0.39 4.04
C ARG A 279 23.34 0.91 4.51
N THR A 280 22.80 1.49 5.57
CA THR A 280 23.22 2.80 6.05
C THR A 280 23.46 2.79 7.56
N PHE A 281 24.38 3.64 8.00
CA PHE A 281 24.56 3.99 9.40
C PHE A 281 24.26 5.48 9.55
N MET A 282 23.42 5.82 10.52
CA MET A 282 22.96 7.19 10.74
C MET A 282 23.07 7.58 12.21
N LEU A 283 23.66 8.76 12.46
CA LEU A 283 23.65 9.44 13.75
C LEU A 283 22.74 10.66 13.62
N THR A 284 21.68 10.71 14.42
CA THR A 284 20.79 11.86 14.51
C THR A 284 20.91 12.50 15.87
N LEU A 285 21.23 13.79 15.87
CA LEU A 285 21.20 14.66 17.04
C LEU A 285 20.02 15.61 16.88
N GLN A 286 19.07 15.56 17.81
CA GLN A 286 17.90 16.45 17.77
C GLN A 286 17.84 17.27 19.06
N TYR A 287 17.79 18.60 18.91
CA TYR A 287 17.58 19.52 20.00
C TYR A 287 16.31 20.34 19.77
N THR A 288 15.42 20.37 20.77
CA THR A 288 14.16 21.10 20.72
C THR A 288 14.27 22.37 21.57
N PHE A 289 14.34 23.53 20.92
CA PHE A 289 14.26 24.83 21.59
C PHE A 289 12.80 25.20 21.88
N ASN A 290 12.52 25.75 23.07
CA ASN A 290 11.20 26.24 23.47
C ASN A 290 10.05 25.26 23.14
N SER A 291 9.98 24.14 23.86
CA SER A 291 8.74 23.35 23.88
C SER A 291 7.65 24.23 24.48
N SER A 292 6.84 24.87 23.65
CA SER A 292 5.72 25.69 24.11
C SER A 292 4.84 24.82 25.00
N ARG A 293 4.93 25.05 26.32
CA ARG A 293 4.02 24.49 27.30
C ARG A 293 2.69 25.22 27.32
N ASP A 294 2.44 26.09 26.35
CA ASP A 294 1.19 26.79 26.18
C ASP A 294 0.33 26.07 25.13
N ARG A 295 -0.28 24.96 25.55
CA ARG A 295 -1.69 24.81 25.15
C ARG A 295 -2.40 25.94 25.85
N TYR A 296 -2.70 26.99 25.09
CA TYR A 296 -3.71 27.99 25.39
C TYR A 296 -4.89 27.32 26.11
N ARG A 297 -4.93 27.42 27.44
CA ARG A 297 -6.13 27.17 28.23
C ARG A 297 -6.84 28.51 28.23
N GLY A 298 -7.82 28.65 27.34
CA GLY A 298 -8.63 29.86 27.25
C GLY A 298 -9.30 30.16 28.58
N GLN A 299 -8.66 31.00 29.40
CA GLN A 299 -9.25 31.83 30.42
C GLN A 299 -8.38 33.09 30.50
N GLY A 300 -8.94 34.23 30.09
CA GLY A 300 -8.38 35.54 30.47
C GLY A 300 -8.13 36.57 29.38
N ALA A 301 -8.36 36.29 28.10
CA ALA A 301 -8.17 37.31 27.05
C ALA A 301 -9.25 38.42 27.06
N GLY A 302 -10.40 38.20 27.70
CA GLY A 302 -11.50 39.19 27.78
C GLY A 302 -11.64 39.93 29.11
N ALA A 303 -10.84 39.60 30.14
CA ALA A 303 -10.98 40.25 31.46
C ALA A 303 -10.32 41.64 31.50
N ASN A 304 -9.33 41.90 30.64
CA ASN A 304 -8.65 43.19 30.56
C ASN A 304 -9.40 44.23 29.70
N GLU A 305 -10.44 43.83 28.95
CA GLU A 305 -11.29 44.74 28.17
C GLU A 305 -12.57 45.17 28.90
N LEU A 306 -12.97 44.45 29.96
CA LEU A 306 -14.16 44.75 30.77
C LEU A 306 -13.98 45.90 31.78
N ASN A 307 -12.74 46.38 32.01
CA ASN A 307 -12.44 47.55 32.86
C ASN A 307 -12.10 48.80 32.04
N ARG A 308 -12.54 48.86 30.78
CA ARG A 308 -12.27 50.01 29.92
C ARG A 308 -13.55 50.75 29.52
N PHE A 309 -14.51 50.89 30.43
CA PHE A 309 -15.49 51.98 30.50
C PHE A 309 -16.03 52.09 31.93
#